data_AF-A0A522B197-F1
#
_entry.id   AF-A0A522B197-F1
#
_cell.length_a   1.000
_cell.length_b   1.000
_cell.length_c   1.000
_cell.angle_alpha   90.00
_cell.angle_beta   90.00
_cell.angle_gamma   90.00
#
_symmetry.space_group_name_H-M   'P 1'
#
loop_
_entity.id
_entity.type
_entity.pdbx_description
1 polymer ?
#
loop_
_entity_poly.entity_id
_entity_poly.type
_entity_poly.pdbx_seq_one_letter_code
_entity_poly.pdbx_strand_id
1 'polypeptide(L)'
;MPGENFIMAMGGLGLSLAGFAGLISALDHRPAAQSAVVAYRIRGIVLLGFSLTVIAFTTIAVYTLTNADLPLTIRIGSLLLVLPHLDGLRAARPGPAWSSDAQRRATIASLIVLIAIALGNVVVASLGYLQILLLIGLVGPASIFFNQIKESTGRGVPVAEVVSDAAAPAAQATQPD
;
A
#
# COMPACT_ATOMS: atom_id res chain seq x y z
N MET A 1 -10.25 -11.39 -23.12
CA MET A 1 -11.37 -11.98 -22.32
C MET A 1 -12.23 -10.90 -21.67
N PRO A 2 -13.49 -11.18 -21.28
CA PRO A 2 -14.18 -10.35 -20.30
C PRO A 2 -13.31 -10.30 -19.03
N GLY A 3 -12.86 -9.12 -18.60
CA GLY A 3 -12.04 -8.93 -17.39
C GLY A 3 -10.52 -8.80 -17.58
N GLU A 4 -9.97 -9.04 -18.78
CA GLU A 4 -8.54 -8.87 -19.04
C GLU A 4 -8.09 -7.41 -18.90
N ASN A 5 -8.85 -6.48 -19.50
CA ASN A 5 -8.65 -5.04 -19.34
C ASN A 5 -8.71 -4.61 -17.87
N PHE A 6 -9.59 -5.24 -17.09
CA PHE A 6 -9.72 -4.97 -15.66
C PHE A 6 -8.48 -5.43 -14.89
N ILE A 7 -8.01 -6.65 -15.12
CA ILE A 7 -6.82 -7.19 -14.45
C ILE A 7 -5.58 -6.37 -14.84
N MET A 8 -5.45 -6.00 -16.11
CA MET A 8 -4.36 -5.14 -16.59
C MET A 8 -4.42 -3.75 -15.96
N ALA A 9 -5.61 -3.15 -15.84
CA ALA A 9 -5.81 -1.89 -15.14
C ALA A 9 -5.44 -1.99 -13.66
N MET A 10 -5.83 -3.06 -12.96
CA MET A 10 -5.44 -3.31 -11.57
C MET A 10 -3.92 -3.47 -11.43
N GLY A 11 -3.28 -4.15 -12.39
CA GLY A 11 -1.83 -4.27 -12.46
C GLY A 11 -1.14 -2.91 -12.59
N GLY A 12 -1.65 -2.05 -13.48
CA GLY A 12 -1.19 -0.68 -13.65
C GLY A 12 -1.40 0.20 -12.40
N LEU A 13 -2.57 0.10 -11.77
CA LEU A 13 -2.87 0.82 -10.52
C LEU A 13 -1.93 0.44 -9.38
N GLY A 14 -1.64 -0.86 -9.22
CA GLY A 14 -0.66 -1.33 -8.23
C GLY A 14 0.74 -0.76 -8.49
N LEU A 15 1.15 -0.69 -9.76
CA LEU A 15 2.46 -0.17 -10.17
C LEU A 15 2.55 1.33 -9.91
N SER A 16 1.49 2.09 -10.23
CA SER A 16 1.42 3.52 -9.93
C SER A 16 1.50 3.78 -8.44
N LEU A 17 0.75 3.05 -7.60
CA LEU A 17 0.83 3.20 -6.14
C LEU A 17 2.23 2.88 -5.60
N ALA A 18 2.86 1.80 -6.08
CA ALA A 18 4.22 1.45 -5.69
C ALA A 18 5.24 2.52 -6.11
N GLY A 19 5.11 3.04 -7.35
CA GLY A 19 5.97 4.10 -7.87
C GLY A 19 5.84 5.41 -7.08
N PHE A 20 4.61 5.87 -6.81
CA PHE A 20 4.38 7.07 -6.02
C PHE A 20 4.87 6.93 -4.57
N ALA A 21 4.66 5.77 -3.96
CA ALA A 21 5.20 5.50 -2.62
C ALA A 21 6.74 5.54 -2.60
N GLY A 22 7.39 4.99 -3.63
CA GLY A 22 8.85 5.09 -3.81
C GLY A 22 9.33 6.54 -3.93
N LEU A 23 8.62 7.38 -4.70
CA LEU A 23 8.94 8.81 -4.82
C LEU A 23 8.77 9.55 -3.49
N ILE A 24 7.69 9.30 -2.76
CA ILE A 24 7.48 9.88 -1.41
C ILE A 24 8.64 9.47 -0.49
N SER A 25 9.08 8.21 -0.55
CA SER A 25 10.22 7.73 0.24
C SER A 25 11.51 8.49 -0.07
N ALA A 26 11.76 8.78 -1.34
CA ALA A 26 12.99 9.44 -1.77
C ALA A 26 13.02 10.93 -1.41
N LEU A 27 11.85 11.56 -1.27
CA LEU A 27 11.72 12.99 -0.99
C LEU A 27 11.55 13.31 0.50
N ASP A 28 11.33 12.31 1.37
CA ASP A 28 11.09 12.53 2.80
C ASP A 28 12.41 12.74 3.58
N HIS A 29 12.63 13.95 4.09
CA HIS A 29 13.84 14.36 4.83
C HIS A 29 13.62 14.44 6.36
N ARG A 30 12.72 13.61 6.91
CA ARG A 30 12.33 13.69 8.33
C ARG A 30 13.41 13.18 9.30
N PRO A 31 13.45 13.68 10.56
CA PRO A 31 14.35 13.19 11.60
C PRO A 31 14.13 11.70 11.91
N ALA A 32 15.22 10.99 12.21
CA ALA A 32 15.36 9.53 12.19
C ALA A 32 14.30 8.72 12.97
N ALA A 33 13.75 9.26 14.06
CA ALA A 33 12.73 8.56 14.86
C ALA A 33 11.33 8.59 14.23
N GLN A 34 10.95 9.70 13.57
CA GLN A 34 9.69 9.80 12.81
C GLN A 34 9.82 9.14 11.43
N SER A 35 11.04 9.06 10.88
CA SER A 35 11.28 8.42 9.59
C SER A 35 11.08 6.90 9.64
N ALA A 36 11.34 6.21 10.76
CA ALA A 36 11.22 4.75 10.84
C ALA A 36 9.77 4.25 10.68
N VAL A 37 8.80 4.90 11.34
CA VAL A 37 7.37 4.53 11.24
C VAL A 37 6.83 4.88 9.85
N VAL A 38 7.24 6.01 9.29
CA VAL A 38 6.85 6.46 7.95
C VAL A 38 7.45 5.55 6.89
N ALA A 39 8.74 5.19 6.99
CA ALA A 39 9.42 4.26 6.09
C ALA A 39 8.79 2.86 6.14
N TYR A 40 8.35 2.40 7.31
CA TYR A 40 7.60 1.14 7.44
C TYR A 40 6.28 1.19 6.67
N ARG A 41 5.53 2.29 6.77
CA ARG A 41 4.26 2.49 6.04
C ARG A 41 4.47 2.55 4.53
N ILE A 42 5.47 3.32 4.09
CA ILE A 42 5.84 3.42 2.67
C ILE A 42 6.26 2.06 2.12
N ARG A 43 7.12 1.33 2.84
CA ARG A 43 7.51 -0.04 2.47
C ARG A 43 6.29 -0.96 2.36
N GLY A 44 5.31 -0.80 3.25
CA GLY A 44 4.03 -1.50 3.18
C GLY A 44 3.24 -1.19 1.90
N ILE A 45 3.12 0.08 1.51
CA ILE A 45 2.44 0.48 0.26
C ILE A 45 3.15 -0.12 -0.95
N VAL A 46 4.48 0.00 -1.01
CA VAL A 46 5.28 -0.50 -2.13
C VAL A 46 5.14 -2.02 -2.26
N LEU A 47 5.30 -2.77 -1.16
CA LEU A 47 5.20 -4.23 -1.19
C LEU A 47 3.79 -4.70 -1.56
N LEU A 48 2.74 -4.09 -1.00
CA LEU A 48 1.37 -4.46 -1.30
C LEU A 48 0.99 -4.09 -2.74
N GLY A 49 1.30 -2.87 -3.19
CA GLY A 49 1.05 -2.43 -4.57
C GLY A 49 1.80 -3.29 -5.58
N PHE A 50 3.09 -3.54 -5.35
CA PHE A 50 3.90 -4.41 -6.19
C PHE A 50 3.38 -5.85 -6.22
N SER A 51 2.98 -6.40 -5.07
CA SER A 51 2.40 -7.75 -5.02
C SER A 51 1.12 -7.85 -5.85
N LEU A 52 0.24 -6.84 -5.78
CA LEU A 52 -1.00 -6.81 -6.55
C LEU A 52 -0.72 -6.76 -8.05
N THR A 53 0.29 -5.98 -8.44
CA THR A 53 0.77 -5.90 -9.82
C THR A 53 1.32 -7.23 -10.32
N VAL A 54 2.20 -7.87 -9.55
CA VAL A 54 2.74 -9.19 -9.89
C VAL A 54 1.60 -10.19 -10.04
N ILE A 55 0.65 -10.24 -9.10
CA ILE A 55 -0.50 -11.14 -9.16
C ILE A 55 -1.32 -10.91 -10.44
N ALA A 56 -1.61 -9.65 -10.77
CA ALA A 56 -2.37 -9.29 -11.97
C ALA A 56 -1.67 -9.76 -13.25
N PHE A 57 -0.38 -9.42 -13.42
CA PHE A 57 0.38 -9.83 -14.60
C PHE A 57 0.61 -11.33 -14.67
N THR A 58 0.88 -12.00 -13.54
CA THR A 58 0.99 -13.46 -13.48
C THR A 58 -0.33 -14.12 -13.86
N THR A 59 -1.47 -13.58 -13.44
CA THR A 59 -2.78 -14.12 -13.84
C THR A 59 -2.97 -14.03 -15.36
N ILE A 60 -2.57 -12.92 -15.99
CA ILE A 60 -2.62 -12.77 -17.46
C ILE A 60 -1.64 -13.75 -18.14
N ALA A 61 -0.42 -13.89 -17.62
CA ALA A 61 0.57 -14.81 -18.18
C ALA A 61 0.14 -16.29 -18.08
N VAL A 62 -0.48 -16.67 -16.95
CA VAL A 62 -1.05 -18.02 -16.78
C VAL A 62 -2.14 -18.28 -17.79
N TYR A 63 -3.00 -17.30 -18.05
CA TYR A 63 -4.06 -17.42 -19.05
C TYR A 63 -3.53 -17.70 -20.46
N THR A 64 -2.46 -17.00 -20.87
CA THR A 64 -1.85 -17.20 -22.19
C THR A 64 -1.12 -18.54 -22.28
N LEU A 65 -0.44 -18.97 -21.21
CA LEU A 65 0.29 -20.24 -21.16
C LEU A 65 -0.62 -21.48 -21.09
N THR A 66 -1.83 -21.33 -20.54
CA THR A 66 -2.79 -22.44 -20.34
C THR A 66 -3.76 -22.62 -21.51
N ASN A 67 -3.43 -22.10 -22.70
CA ASN A 67 -4.29 -22.15 -23.89
C ASN A 67 -5.71 -21.63 -23.63
N ALA A 68 -5.81 -20.52 -22.90
CA ALA A 68 -7.06 -19.86 -22.60
C ALA A 68 -8.01 -20.60 -21.62
N ASP A 69 -7.49 -21.44 -20.72
CA ASP A 69 -8.26 -22.05 -19.64
C ASP A 69 -8.62 -21.01 -18.54
N LEU A 70 -9.84 -20.47 -18.65
CA LEU A 70 -10.39 -19.49 -17.70
C LEU A 70 -10.46 -20.02 -16.24
N PRO A 71 -11.11 -21.17 -15.94
CA PRO A 71 -11.24 -21.62 -14.56
C PRO A 71 -9.89 -21.95 -13.91
N LEU A 72 -8.93 -22.52 -14.64
CA LEU A 72 -7.59 -22.76 -14.11
C LEU A 72 -6.87 -21.45 -13.77
N THR A 73 -6.98 -20.45 -14.66
CA THR A 73 -6.42 -19.12 -14.45
C THR A 73 -6.99 -18.47 -13.19
N ILE A 74 -8.32 -18.49 -13.02
CA ILE A 74 -8.97 -17.89 -11.85
C ILE A 74 -8.53 -18.57 -10.56
N ARG A 75 -8.39 -19.91 -10.57
CA ARG A 75 -7.87 -20.67 -9.43
C ARG A 75 -6.47 -20.25 -9.05
N ILE A 76 -5.59 -20.12 -10.03
CA ILE A 76 -4.20 -19.71 -9.80
C ILE A 76 -4.15 -18.26 -9.30
N GLY A 77 -4.88 -17.33 -9.92
CA GLY A 77 -4.96 -15.94 -9.46
C GLY A 77 -5.51 -15.82 -8.04
N SER A 78 -6.53 -16.61 -7.70
CA SER A 78 -7.10 -16.64 -6.34
C SER A 78 -6.12 -17.23 -5.32
N LEU A 79 -5.36 -18.26 -5.70
CA LEU A 79 -4.28 -18.82 -4.86
C LEU A 79 -3.16 -17.81 -4.64
N LEU A 80 -2.74 -17.09 -5.68
CA LEU A 80 -1.71 -16.07 -5.57
C LEU A 80 -2.12 -14.93 -4.64
N LEU A 81 -3.41 -14.57 -4.59
CA LEU A 81 -3.94 -13.61 -3.63
C LEU A 81 -3.83 -14.07 -2.18
N VAL A 82 -3.83 -15.37 -1.89
CA VAL A 82 -3.71 -15.86 -0.50
C VAL A 82 -2.34 -15.54 0.09
N LEU A 83 -1.27 -15.57 -0.71
CA LEU A 83 0.11 -15.36 -0.26
C LEU A 83 0.32 -14.04 0.51
N PRO A 84 0.00 -12.85 -0.05
CA PRO A 84 0.18 -11.59 0.68
C PRO A 84 -0.68 -11.50 1.95
N HIS A 85 -1.85 -12.14 1.98
CA HIS A 85 -2.69 -12.16 3.19
C HIS A 85 -2.09 -13.05 4.29
N LEU A 86 -1.48 -14.17 3.93
CA LEU A 86 -0.73 -15.02 4.87
C LEU A 86 0.48 -14.29 5.45
N ASP A 87 1.21 -13.55 4.61
CA ASP A 87 2.33 -12.72 5.08
C ASP A 87 1.85 -11.59 5.98
N GLY A 88 0.70 -10.98 5.69
CA GLY A 88 0.02 -10.05 6.60
C GLY A 88 -0.31 -10.69 7.95
N LEU A 89 -0.75 -11.94 7.97
CA LEU A 89 -1.03 -12.69 9.20
C LEU A 89 0.24 -12.92 10.03
N ARG A 90 1.36 -13.25 9.36
CA ARG A 90 2.67 -13.44 10.00
C ARG A 90 3.24 -12.13 10.54
N ALA A 91 2.98 -11.02 9.86
CA ALA A 91 3.37 -9.68 10.28
C ALA A 91 2.51 -9.16 11.45
N ALA A 92 1.30 -9.71 11.67
CA ALA A 92 0.40 -9.33 12.76
C ALA A 92 0.79 -9.87 14.16
N ARG A 93 2.07 -10.20 14.35
CA ARG A 93 2.63 -10.57 15.65
C ARG A 93 2.52 -9.40 16.65
N PRO A 94 2.34 -9.69 17.95
CA PRO A 94 2.34 -8.67 18.99
C PRO A 94 3.64 -7.86 18.91
N GLY A 95 3.52 -6.53 18.85
CA GLY A 95 4.67 -5.65 18.73
C GLY A 95 4.29 -4.16 18.79
N PRO A 96 5.28 -3.26 18.81
CA PRO A 96 5.08 -1.81 19.02
C PRO A 96 4.23 -1.11 17.95
N ALA A 97 3.94 -1.80 16.84
CA ALA A 97 3.17 -1.27 15.71
C ALA A 97 1.65 -1.22 15.97
N TRP A 98 1.15 -1.90 17.02
CA TRP A 98 -0.28 -2.00 17.31
C TRP A 98 -0.68 -1.03 18.42
N SER A 99 -1.53 -0.05 18.09
CA SER A 99 -2.03 0.93 19.06
C SER A 99 -3.00 0.32 20.09
N SER A 100 -3.70 -0.76 19.70
CA SER A 100 -4.64 -1.48 20.56
C SER A 100 -4.79 -2.96 20.13
N ASP A 101 -5.03 -3.83 21.11
CA ASP A 101 -5.28 -5.26 20.86
C ASP A 101 -6.58 -5.51 20.10
N ALA A 102 -7.59 -4.66 20.29
CA ALA A 102 -8.85 -4.75 19.55
C ALA A 102 -8.63 -4.51 18.05
N GLN A 103 -7.83 -3.50 17.68
CA GLN A 103 -7.47 -3.23 16.29
C GLN A 103 -6.69 -4.39 15.69
N ARG A 104 -5.74 -4.96 16.43
CA ARG A 104 -5.00 -6.14 15.99
C ARG A 104 -5.91 -7.34 15.72
N ARG A 105 -6.84 -7.64 16.62
CA ARG A 105 -7.81 -8.74 16.46
C ARG A 105 -8.72 -8.50 15.25
N ALA A 106 -9.21 -7.28 15.06
CA ALA A 106 -10.03 -6.92 13.90
C ALA A 106 -9.25 -7.11 12.58
N THR A 107 -7.99 -6.68 12.52
CA THR A 107 -7.14 -6.90 11.34
C THR A 107 -6.92 -8.38 11.07
N ILE A 108 -6.57 -9.17 12.09
CA ILE A 108 -6.41 -10.63 11.94
C ILE A 108 -7.71 -11.28 11.44
N ALA A 109 -8.86 -10.92 12.03
CA ALA A 109 -10.16 -11.44 11.60
C ALA A 109 -10.45 -11.11 10.13
N SER A 110 -10.20 -9.87 9.71
CA SER A 110 -10.40 -9.46 8.32
C SER A 110 -9.50 -10.22 7.34
N LEU A 111 -8.23 -10.47 7.70
CA LEU A 111 -7.30 -11.27 6.91
C LEU A 111 -7.77 -12.72 6.78
N ILE A 112 -8.25 -13.33 7.87
CA ILE A 112 -8.79 -14.70 7.84
C ILE A 112 -10.00 -14.78 6.92
N VAL A 113 -10.91 -13.80 6.98
CA VAL A 113 -12.08 -13.74 6.10
C VAL A 113 -11.66 -13.62 4.64
N LEU A 114 -10.70 -12.75 4.33
CA LEU A 114 -10.20 -12.57 2.95
C LEU A 114 -9.53 -13.84 2.42
N ILE A 115 -8.74 -14.54 3.25
CA ILE A 115 -8.16 -15.84 2.89
C ILE A 115 -9.28 -16.87 2.63
N ALA A 116 -10.29 -16.94 3.48
CA ALA A 116 -11.40 -17.87 3.32
C ALA A 116 -12.19 -17.60 2.03
N ILE A 117 -12.46 -16.33 1.70
CA ILE A 117 -13.14 -15.95 0.45
C ILE A 117 -12.26 -16.28 -0.76
N ALA A 118 -10.96 -15.98 -0.71
CA ALA A 118 -10.03 -16.31 -1.79
C ALA A 118 -9.95 -17.82 -2.05
N LEU A 119 -9.85 -18.63 -0.99
CA LEU A 119 -9.89 -20.09 -1.08
C LEU A 119 -11.25 -20.60 -1.59
N GLY A 120 -12.35 -19.98 -1.15
CA GLY A 120 -13.68 -20.26 -1.71
C GLY A 120 -13.73 -20.02 -3.21
N ASN A 121 -13.09 -18.95 -3.69
CA ASN A 121 -13.02 -18.65 -5.13
C ASN A 121 -12.14 -19.63 -5.91
N VAL A 122 -11.20 -20.34 -5.27
CA VAL A 122 -10.48 -21.46 -5.92
C VAL A 122 -11.46 -22.59 -6.26
N VAL A 123 -12.42 -22.88 -5.39
CA VAL A 123 -13.42 -23.92 -5.65
C VAL A 123 -14.42 -23.46 -6.71
N VAL A 124 -14.97 -22.24 -6.55
CA VAL A 124 -16.02 -21.69 -7.41
C VAL A 124 -15.49 -21.26 -8.79
N ALA A 125 -14.23 -20.84 -8.86
CA ALA A 125 -13.58 -20.29 -10.05
C ALA A 125 -14.39 -19.15 -10.73
N SER A 126 -14.89 -18.20 -9.92
CA SER A 126 -15.66 -17.05 -10.41
C SER A 126 -14.77 -15.86 -10.71
N LEU A 127 -14.89 -15.32 -11.93
CA LEU A 127 -14.17 -14.12 -12.35
C LEU A 127 -14.60 -12.90 -11.54
N GLY A 128 -15.90 -12.74 -11.28
CA GLY A 128 -16.41 -11.60 -10.52
C GLY A 128 -15.87 -11.57 -9.08
N TYR A 129 -15.73 -12.73 -8.46
CA TYR A 129 -15.12 -12.85 -7.13
C TYR A 129 -13.65 -12.43 -7.15
N LEU A 130 -12.89 -12.85 -8.17
CA LEU A 130 -11.49 -12.46 -8.33
C LEU A 130 -11.35 -10.93 -8.49
N GLN A 131 -12.23 -10.32 -9.29
CA GLN A 131 -12.24 -8.86 -9.49
C GLN A 131 -12.54 -8.11 -8.19
N ILE A 132 -13.55 -8.56 -7.42
CA ILE A 132 -13.89 -7.98 -6.13
C ILE A 132 -12.72 -8.11 -5.14
N LEU A 133 -12.08 -9.28 -5.08
CA LEU A 133 -10.92 -9.51 -4.21
C LEU A 133 -9.74 -8.61 -4.56
N LEU A 134 -9.47 -8.39 -5.85
CA LEU A 134 -8.44 -7.45 -6.30
C LEU A 134 -8.76 -6.01 -5.90
N LEU A 135 -10.03 -5.57 -6.00
CA LEU A 135 -10.45 -4.24 -5.55
C LEU A 135 -10.25 -4.08 -4.05
N ILE A 136 -10.69 -5.05 -3.26
CA ILE A 136 -10.53 -5.02 -1.80
C ILE A 136 -9.04 -5.02 -1.42
N GLY A 137 -8.23 -5.81 -2.13
CA GLY A 137 -6.77 -5.82 -1.95
C GLY A 137 -6.10 -4.46 -2.20
N LEU A 138 -6.68 -3.62 -3.04
CA LEU A 138 -6.20 -2.25 -3.31
C LEU A 138 -6.58 -1.25 -2.21
N VAL A 139 -7.68 -1.48 -1.47
CA VAL A 139 -8.16 -0.58 -0.42
C VAL A 139 -7.11 -0.37 0.67
N GLY A 140 -6.41 -1.42 1.06
CA GLY A 140 -5.31 -1.38 2.03
C GLY A 140 -4.23 -0.35 1.65
N PRO A 141 -3.45 -0.58 0.58
CA PRO A 141 -2.40 0.35 0.15
C PRO A 141 -2.94 1.76 -0.17
N ALA A 142 -4.13 1.87 -0.78
CA ALA A 142 -4.75 3.17 -1.04
C ALA A 142 -5.03 3.95 0.25
N SER A 143 -5.58 3.30 1.28
CA SER A 143 -5.88 3.96 2.57
C SER A 143 -4.61 4.45 3.28
N ILE A 144 -3.52 3.68 3.24
CA ILE A 144 -2.23 4.08 3.83
C ILE A 144 -1.68 5.29 3.08
N PHE A 145 -1.74 5.27 1.75
CA PHE A 145 -1.32 6.37 0.90
C PHE A 145 -2.12 7.67 1.17
N PHE A 146 -3.45 7.60 1.20
CA PHE A 146 -4.29 8.77 1.51
C PHE A 146 -4.02 9.34 2.90
N ASN A 147 -3.87 8.47 3.90
CA ASN A 147 -3.52 8.90 5.26
C ASN A 147 -2.15 9.61 5.28
N GLN A 148 -1.20 9.14 4.47
CA GLN A 148 0.12 9.74 4.39
C GLN A 148 0.11 11.11 3.69
N ILE A 149 -0.69 11.28 2.63
CA ILE A 149 -0.92 12.59 2.02
C ILE A 149 -1.60 13.55 3.01
N LYS A 150 -2.66 13.10 3.69
CA LYS A 150 -3.35 13.93 4.68
C LYS A 150 -2.40 14.41 5.78
N GLU A 151 -1.50 13.54 6.24
CA GLU A 151 -0.50 13.89 7.25
C GLU A 151 0.55 14.88 6.73
N SER A 152 0.97 14.77 5.46
CA SER A 152 1.93 15.72 4.87
C SER A 152 1.29 17.08 4.56
N THR A 153 0.02 17.12 4.13
CA THR A 153 -0.70 18.37 3.87
C THR A 153 -1.13 19.08 5.15
N GLY A 154 -1.46 18.34 6.22
CA GLY A 154 -1.89 18.91 7.51
C GLY A 154 -0.78 19.58 8.33
N ARG A 155 0.49 19.28 8.05
CA ARG A 155 1.65 19.97 8.65
C ARG A 155 2.22 21.01 7.70
N GLY A 156 1.37 21.91 7.21
CA GLY A 156 1.85 23.11 6.52
C GLY A 156 2.91 23.77 7.39
N VAL A 157 4.16 23.73 6.94
CA VAL A 157 5.24 24.52 7.53
C VAL A 157 4.74 25.96 7.46
N PRO A 158 4.57 26.68 8.59
CA PRO A 158 4.31 28.10 8.51
C PRO A 158 5.53 28.74 7.85
N VAL A 159 5.41 29.03 6.56
CA VAL A 159 6.44 29.74 5.76
C VAL A 159 6.82 31.08 6.41
N ALA A 160 5.98 31.58 7.33
CA ALA A 160 6.23 32.77 8.13
C ALA A 160 7.45 32.65 9.08
N GLU A 161 7.79 31.46 9.58
CA GLU A 161 8.88 31.31 10.57
C GLU A 161 10.27 31.30 9.91
N VAL A 162 10.39 30.70 8.72
CA VAL A 162 11.65 30.65 7.95
C VAL A 162 12.03 32.02 7.37
N VAL A 163 11.06 32.91 7.13
CA VAL A 163 11.31 34.29 6.66
C VAL A 163 11.64 35.24 7.82
N SER A 164 11.14 34.95 9.04
CA SER A 164 11.43 35.77 10.22
C SER A 164 12.88 35.60 10.71
N ASP A 165 13.43 34.39 10.66
CA ASP A 165 14.82 34.13 11.08
C ASP A 165 15.87 34.58 10.06
N ALA A 166 15.49 34.75 8.78
CA ALA A 166 16.38 35.29 7.76
C ALA A 166 16.52 36.83 7.81
N ALA A 167 15.66 37.52 8.56
CA ALA A 167 15.57 38.99 8.56
C ALA A 167 16.30 39.69 9.73
N ALA A 168 16.92 38.95 10.66
CA ALA A 168 17.66 39.55 11.78
C ALA A 168 19.06 38.93 11.91
N PRO A 169 20.09 39.55 11.28
CA PRO A 169 21.04 40.30 12.10
C PRO A 169 21.73 41.46 11.34
N ALA A 170 21.39 42.72 11.62
CA ALA A 170 22.19 43.85 11.12
C ALA A 170 22.06 45.17 11.90
N ALA A 171 21.54 45.18 13.14
CA ALA A 171 21.28 46.45 13.85
C ALA A 171 21.77 46.46 15.30
N GLN A 172 22.99 46.02 15.56
CA GLN A 172 23.70 46.31 16.83
C GLN A 172 25.21 46.45 16.58
N ALA A 173 25.62 47.52 15.89
CA ALA A 173 27.02 47.94 15.83
C ALA A 173 27.12 49.43 15.49
N THR A 174 26.77 50.32 16.41
CA THR A 174 27.29 51.70 16.45
C THR A 174 26.91 52.34 17.78
N GLN A 175 27.81 52.23 18.77
CA GLN A 175 27.83 53.10 19.92
C GLN A 175 29.26 53.67 19.99
N PRO A 176 29.45 54.98 19.68
CA PRO A 176 30.75 55.63 19.78
C PRO A 176 31.00 56.13 21.21
N ASP A 177 32.26 56.03 21.65
CA ASP A 177 32.81 56.72 22.82
C ASP A 177 33.17 58.19 22.48
#